data_AF-A0A8T3L192-F1
#
_entry.id   AF-A0A8T3L192-F1
#
_cell.length_a   1.000
_cell.length_b   1.000
_cell.length_c   1.000
_cell.angle_alpha   90.00
_cell.angle_beta   90.00
_cell.angle_gamma   90.00
#
_symmetry.space_group_name_H-M   'P 1'
#
loop_
_entity.id
_entity.type
_entity.pdbx_description
1 polymer ?
#
loop_
_entity_poly.entity_id
_entity_poly.type
_entity_poly.pdbx_seq_one_letter_code
_entity_poly.pdbx_strand_id
1 'polypeptide(L)'
;MKLVNFSVTNFRSITTAHKIPISETTVLIGLNNEGKSNLLKALSIAMEAIQEHSLNEMHRRIRRRPSYRRSENTFFWDRDFPIALQDRKGQKVTVW
;
A
#
# COMPACT_ATOMS: atom_id res chain seq x y z
N MET A 1 9.78 -15.09 1.66
CA MET A 1 9.30 -14.21 0.57
C MET A 1 10.48 -13.39 0.08
N LYS A 2 10.65 -13.18 -1.23
CA LYS A 2 11.64 -12.25 -1.79
C LYS A 2 10.92 -11.12 -2.53
N LEU A 3 11.14 -9.88 -2.11
CA LEU A 3 10.54 -8.70 -2.72
C LEU A 3 11.46 -8.21 -3.86
N VAL A 4 10.97 -8.30 -5.11
CA VAL A 4 11.78 -7.98 -6.31
C VAL A 4 11.41 -6.62 -6.89
N ASN A 5 10.12 -6.28 -6.87
CA ASN A 5 9.62 -5.00 -7.34
C ASN A 5 8.47 -4.54 -6.45
N PHE A 6 8.36 -3.24 -6.31
CA PHE A 6 7.22 -2.59 -5.68
C PHE A 6 6.73 -1.44 -6.57
N SER A 7 5.43 -1.27 -6.67
CA SER A 7 4.84 -0.11 -7.32
C SER A 7 3.63 0.38 -6.55
N VAL A 8 3.50 1.69 -6.48
CA VAL A 8 2.33 2.34 -5.90
C VAL A 8 1.92 3.51 -6.78
N THR A 9 0.61 3.70 -6.90
CA THR A 9 -0.02 4.84 -7.54
C THR A 9 -1.22 5.24 -6.69
N ASN A 10 -1.68 6.49 -6.83
CA ASN A 10 -2.81 7.02 -6.10
C ASN A 10 -2.77 6.72 -4.58
N PHE A 11 -1.65 7.07 -3.94
CA PHE A 11 -1.45 6.91 -2.51
C PHE A 11 -0.84 8.18 -1.89
N ARG A 12 -1.66 8.92 -1.13
CA ARG A 12 -1.28 10.17 -0.46
C ARG A 12 -0.61 11.17 -1.42
N SER A 13 0.67 11.50 -1.21
CA SER A 13 1.41 12.41 -2.10
C SER A 13 1.88 11.77 -3.41
N ILE A 14 1.67 10.47 -3.60
CA ILE A 14 2.07 9.71 -4.79
C ILE A 14 0.87 9.60 -5.73
N THR A 15 0.86 10.36 -6.81
CA THR A 15 -0.24 10.39 -7.79
C THR A 15 0.05 9.60 -9.06
N THR A 16 1.33 9.35 -9.37
CA THR A 16 1.77 8.58 -10.53
C THR A 16 2.45 7.29 -10.09
N ALA A 17 2.40 6.27 -10.94
CA ALA A 17 3.01 4.99 -10.65
C ALA A 17 4.53 5.09 -10.66
N HIS A 18 5.16 4.76 -9.54
CA HIS A 18 6.61 4.57 -9.46
C HIS A 18 6.92 3.09 -9.28
N LYS A 19 7.58 2.48 -10.28
CA LYS A 19 8.11 1.12 -10.15
C LYS A 19 9.51 1.19 -9.56
N ILE A 20 9.67 0.59 -8.39
CA ILE A 20 10.91 0.61 -7.62
C ILE A 20 11.48 -0.81 -7.64
N PRO A 21 12.58 -1.05 -8.36
CA PRO A 21 13.31 -2.30 -8.25
C PRO A 21 13.91 -2.39 -6.84
N ILE A 22 13.79 -3.55 -6.21
CA ILE A 22 14.29 -3.79 -4.86
C ILE A 22 15.40 -4.84 -4.93
N SER A 23 16.54 -4.51 -4.33
CA SER A 23 17.69 -5.39 -4.16
C SER A 23 17.84 -5.77 -2.68
N GLU A 24 18.85 -6.59 -2.37
CA GLU A 24 19.14 -7.05 -1.00
C GLU A 24 19.30 -5.87 -0.01
N THR A 25 19.91 -4.76 -0.45
CA THR A 25 19.98 -3.51 0.31
C THR A 25 19.53 -2.36 -0.59
N THR A 26 18.37 -1.78 -0.27
CA THR A 26 17.82 -0.63 -0.98
C THR A 26 17.72 0.56 -0.04
N VAL A 27 18.33 1.69 -0.42
CA VAL A 27 18.33 2.93 0.39
C VAL A 27 17.42 3.96 -0.30
N LEU A 28 16.47 4.50 0.46
CA LEU A 28 15.55 5.52 -0.02
C LEU A 28 16.02 6.91 0.43
N ILE A 29 16.47 7.73 -0.53
CA ILE A 29 17.01 9.08 -0.32
C ILE A 29 16.18 10.08 -1.12
N GLY A 30 16.07 11.31 -0.62
CA GLY A 30 15.31 12.39 -1.22
C GLY A 30 15.17 13.58 -0.27
N LEU A 31 14.69 14.72 -0.74
CA LEU A 31 14.41 15.89 0.10
C LEU A 31 13.25 15.62 1.08
N ASN A 32 13.11 16.50 2.06
CA ASN A 32 11.99 16.46 2.99
C ASN A 32 10.67 16.62 2.21
N ASN A 33 9.64 15.87 2.61
CA ASN A 33 8.30 15.89 2.02
C ASN A 33 8.18 15.38 0.57
N GLU A 34 9.21 14.73 0.00
CA GLU A 34 9.11 14.07 -1.32
C GLU A 34 8.29 12.76 -1.30
N GLY A 35 7.74 12.36 -0.15
CA GLY A 35 6.88 11.17 -0.06
C GLY A 35 7.60 9.86 0.28
N LYS A 36 8.86 9.91 0.71
CA LYS A 36 9.61 8.71 1.16
C LYS A 36 8.85 7.89 2.21
N SER A 37 8.32 8.54 3.25
CA SER A 37 7.52 7.86 4.28
C SER A 37 6.17 7.35 3.75
N ASN A 38 5.59 8.02 2.74
CA ASN A 38 4.37 7.54 2.09
C ASN A 38 4.64 6.27 1.28
N LEU A 39 5.77 6.20 0.59
CA LEU A 39 6.19 5.01 -0.14
C LEU A 39 6.37 3.82 0.81
N LEU A 40 7.09 4.01 1.93
CA LEU A 40 7.28 2.97 2.95
C LEU A 40 5.94 2.55 3.59
N LYS A 41 5.03 3.50 3.81
CA LYS A 41 3.70 3.19 4.36
C LYS A 41 2.87 2.35 3.39
N ALA A 42 2.86 2.68 2.10
CA ALA A 42 2.19 1.89 1.08
C ALA A 42 2.75 0.46 1.01
N LEU A 43 4.08 0.33 1.06
CA LEU A 43 4.74 -0.97 1.10
C LEU A 43 4.31 -1.78 2.33
N SER A 44 4.28 -1.16 3.52
CA SER A 44 3.86 -1.83 4.75
C SER A 44 2.41 -2.29 4.69
N ILE A 45 1.51 -1.47 4.15
CA ILE A 45 0.09 -1.83 3.94
C ILE A 45 -0.03 -3.03 2.99
N ALA A 46 0.71 -3.03 1.88
CA ALA A 46 0.70 -4.14 0.93
C ALA A 46 1.22 -5.44 1.55
N MET A 47 2.27 -5.37 2.36
CA MET A 47 2.83 -6.54 3.06
C MET A 47 1.86 -7.10 4.10
N GLU A 48 1.19 -6.24 4.87
CA GLU A 48 0.13 -6.66 5.81
C GLU A 48 -1.00 -7.39 5.07
N ALA A 49 -1.48 -6.83 3.95
CA ALA A 49 -2.53 -7.46 3.15
C ALA A 49 -2.13 -8.86 2.63
N ILE A 50 -0.87 -9.03 2.22
CA ILE A 50 -0.34 -10.35 1.80
C ILE A 50 -0.28 -11.32 3.00
N GLN A 51 0.17 -10.85 4.17
CA GLN A 51 0.23 -11.66 5.38
C GLN A 51 -1.16 -12.10 5.85
N GLU A 52 -2.12 -11.17 5.91
CA GLU A 52 -3.51 -11.46 6.24
C GLU A 52 -4.11 -12.49 5.28
N HIS A 53 -3.86 -12.35 3.97
CA HIS A 53 -4.29 -13.33 2.98
C HIS A 53 -3.71 -14.73 3.26
N SER A 54 -2.40 -14.82 3.47
CA SER A 54 -1.71 -16.09 3.79
C SER A 54 -2.25 -16.74 5.06
N LEU A 55 -2.47 -15.94 6.12
CA LEU A 55 -3.05 -16.43 7.37
C LEU A 55 -4.50 -16.89 7.15
N ASN A 56 -5.31 -16.18 6.38
CA ASN A 56 -6.69 -16.57 6.09
C ASN A 56 -6.78 -17.88 5.29
N GLU A 57 -5.87 -18.13 4.33
CA GLU A 57 -5.75 -19.42 3.65
C GLU A 57 -5.48 -20.56 4.64
N MET A 58 -4.60 -20.33 5.62
CA MET A 58 -4.25 -21.32 6.65
C MET A 58 -5.39 -21.55 7.66
N HIS A 59 -6.11 -20.49 8.03
CA HIS A 59 -7.17 -20.49 9.04
C HIS A 59 -8.57 -20.81 8.49
N ARG A 60 -8.77 -20.96 7.17
CA ARG A 60 -10.01 -21.54 6.62
C ARG A 60 -10.35 -22.93 7.20
N ARG A 61 -9.38 -23.61 7.83
CA ARG A 61 -9.55 -24.89 8.55
C ARG A 61 -10.03 -24.76 10.01
N ILE A 62 -9.91 -23.60 10.65
CA ILE A 62 -10.27 -23.40 12.06
C ILE A 62 -10.97 -22.05 12.21
N ARG A 63 -12.29 -22.09 12.41
CA ARG A 63 -13.16 -20.93 12.67
C ARG A 63 -12.65 -20.13 13.87
N ARG A 64 -11.83 -19.10 13.64
CA ARG A 64 -11.55 -18.07 14.64
C ARG A 64 -11.98 -16.71 14.10
N ARG A 65 -12.68 -15.96 14.96
CA ARG A 65 -13.11 -14.59 14.69
C ARG A 65 -11.88 -13.76 14.30
N PRO A 66 -11.94 -12.98 13.21
CA PRO A 66 -10.81 -12.15 12.82
C PRO A 66 -10.61 -11.10 13.93
N SER A 67 -9.47 -11.16 14.60
CA SER A 67 -9.01 -10.05 15.42
C SER A 67 -8.57 -8.96 14.46
N TYR A 68 -9.54 -8.20 13.92
CA TYR A 68 -9.31 -6.88 13.34
C TYR A 68 -8.87 -5.94 14.47
N ARG A 69 -7.71 -6.19 15.08
CA ARG A 69 -6.94 -5.10 15.66
C ARG A 69 -6.64 -4.22 14.47
N ARG A 70 -7.19 -2.99 14.44
CA ARG A 70 -6.89 -2.00 13.40
C ARG A 70 -5.37 -1.83 13.38
N SER A 71 -4.70 -2.59 12.53
CA SER A 71 -3.28 -2.45 12.32
C SER A 71 -3.09 -1.06 11.75
N GLU A 72 -2.08 -0.35 12.23
CA GLU A 72 -1.69 0.95 11.68
C GLU A 72 -1.47 0.86 10.14
N ASN A 73 -1.22 -0.36 9.64
CA ASN A 73 -1.03 -0.71 8.24
C ASN A 73 -2.30 -1.14 7.51
N THR A 74 -3.47 -0.70 7.99
CA THR A 74 -4.72 -0.80 7.22
C THR A 74 -4.84 0.40 6.28
N PHE A 75 -5.26 0.16 5.03
CA PHE A 75 -5.61 1.22 4.09
C PHE A 75 -6.93 1.90 4.49
N PHE A 76 -6.93 3.24 4.55
CA PHE A 76 -8.14 4.03 4.78
C PHE A 76 -8.31 5.05 3.65
N TRP A 77 -9.39 4.95 2.89
CA TRP A 77 -9.64 5.79 1.71
C TRP A 77 -9.47 7.29 1.99
N ASP A 78 -10.15 7.79 3.03
CA ASP A 78 -10.17 9.22 3.38
C ASP A 78 -8.77 9.78 3.69
N ARG A 79 -7.86 8.92 4.16
CA ARG A 79 -6.48 9.28 4.55
C ARG A 79 -5.46 8.97 3.46
N ASP A 80 -5.58 7.81 2.84
CA ASP A 80 -4.54 7.20 2.03
C ASP A 80 -4.76 7.42 0.53
N PHE A 81 -5.99 7.66 0.08
CA PHE A 81 -6.22 8.11 -1.29
C PHE A 81 -5.85 9.61 -1.42
N PRO A 82 -5.16 10.05 -2.49
CA PRO A 82 -4.73 11.44 -2.63
C PRO A 82 -5.88 12.42 -2.52
N ILE A 83 -5.77 13.38 -1.60
CA ILE A 83 -6.81 14.39 -1.33
C ILE A 83 -7.19 15.15 -2.61
N ALA A 84 -6.20 15.51 -3.43
CA ALA A 84 -6.41 16.19 -4.71
C ALA A 84 -7.22 15.37 -5.75
N LEU A 85 -7.37 14.06 -5.53
CA LEU A 85 -8.14 13.16 -6.38
C LEU A 85 -9.47 12.72 -5.76
N GLN A 86 -9.69 12.91 -4.45
CA GLN A 86 -10.92 12.49 -3.76
C GLN A 86 -12.18 13.18 -4.31
N ASP A 87 -12.11 14.50 -4.51
CA ASP A 87 -13.26 15.34 -4.93
C ASP A 87 -13.35 15.57 -6.44
N ARG A 88 -12.52 14.88 -7.25
CA ARG A 88 -12.67 14.94 -8.71
C ARG A 88 -13.96 14.23 -9.10
N LYS A 89 -15.03 15.00 -9.32
CA LYS A 89 -16.27 14.56 -9.97
C LYS A 89 -15.95 13.98 -11.35
N GLY A 90 -15.72 12.68 -11.39
CA GLY A 90 -15.82 11.81 -12.56
C GLY A 90 -15.09 12.24 -13.82
N GLN A 91 -13.80 11.92 -13.93
CA GLN A 91 -13.34 11.29 -15.17
C GLN A 91 -12.97 9.85 -14.83
N LYS A 92 -13.85 8.92 -15.21
CA LYS A 92 -13.56 7.49 -15.19
C LYS A 92 -12.44 7.24 -16.20
N VAL A 93 -11.19 7.26 -15.73
CA VAL A 93 -10.08 6.76 -16.53
C VAL A 93 -10.07 5.25 -16.35
N THR A 94 -10.71 4.56 -17.29
CA THR A 94 -10.55 3.11 -17.46
C THR A 94 -9.20 2.89 -18.13
N VAL A 95 -8.26 2.28 -17.41
CA VAL A 95 -6.98 1.86 -17.96
C VAL A 95 -7.14 0.39 -18.37
N TRP A 96 -6.95 0.10 -19.66
CA TRP A 96 -6.93 -1.25 -20.25
C TRP A 96 -5.54 -1.86 -20.18
#